data_AF-A0A4Y8ZP96-F1
#
_entry.id   AF-A0A4Y8ZP96-F1
#
_cell.length_a   1.000
_cell.length_b   1.000
_cell.length_c   1.000
_cell.angle_alpha   90.00
_cell.angle_beta   90.00
_cell.angle_gamma   90.00
#
_symmetry.space_group_name_H-M   'P 1'
#
loop_
_entity.id
_entity.type
_entity.pdbx_description
1 polymer ?
#
loop_
_entity_poly.entity_id
_entity_poly.type
_entity_poly.pdbx_seq_one_letter_code
_entity_poly.pdbx_strand_id
1 'polypeptide(L)'
;MTGKTRSMDEELERRKRHYTDPMRGRLPELERCLVRHRALQMILIIYHAEELKRDVIGGVAAQKRWRRALSDDDDPLDSEEEVKGDKKLKRAFDHLVRDGVLLAAERQHMVKLIQRRNSIAHHLDQVTADLSTDRFVRDWVAYLPNRQSHDYEALDQLRAARRLLSERMSAKHYVREMDVRSILFEATERALSADIKSLDRRIRKLIRKRREDVARVNAELSLEGTGLTGVFDPEWPENRYDRGRLTPRGVETCYQLFDIGKSPMAVAHLMGLSLTSARRRRRMWEALGGPEREKRVLADIPKVRIRYRYED
;
A
#
# COMPACT_ATOMS: atom_id res chain seq x y z
N MET A 1 13.64 13.07 -31.63
CA MET A 1 14.60 12.11 -31.04
C MET A 1 15.69 12.90 -30.35
N THR A 2 15.55 13.15 -29.05
CA THR A 2 16.57 13.82 -28.24
C THR A 2 16.72 13.01 -26.98
N GLY A 3 17.70 12.10 -27.01
CA GLY A 3 18.07 11.23 -25.89
C GLY A 3 18.58 12.09 -24.75
N LYS A 4 17.89 11.99 -23.60
CA LYS A 4 18.33 12.58 -22.35
C LYS A 4 19.39 11.65 -21.78
N THR A 5 20.66 11.98 -22.00
CA THR A 5 21.80 11.46 -21.24
C THR A 5 21.55 11.76 -19.76
N ARG A 6 20.97 10.80 -19.04
CA ARG A 6 21.03 10.78 -17.58
C ARG A 6 22.50 10.56 -17.21
N SER A 7 23.05 11.50 -16.45
CA SER A 7 24.45 11.48 -16.02
C SER A 7 24.75 10.17 -15.30
N MET A 8 25.89 9.57 -15.62
CA MET A 8 26.45 8.39 -14.93
C MET A 8 26.62 8.64 -13.41
N ASP A 9 26.67 9.90 -12.99
CA ASP A 9 26.70 10.33 -11.59
C ASP A 9 25.34 10.15 -10.87
N GLU A 10 24.20 10.27 -11.57
CA GLU A 10 22.87 9.95 -11.00
C GLU A 10 22.71 8.42 -10.80
N GLU A 11 23.38 7.62 -11.63
CA GLU A 11 23.38 6.15 -11.55
C GLU A 11 24.37 5.63 -10.48
N LEU A 12 25.46 6.37 -10.23
CA LEU A 12 26.37 6.15 -9.11
C LEU A 12 25.78 6.62 -7.77
N GLU A 13 25.01 7.72 -7.73
CA GLU A 13 24.24 8.09 -6.52
C GLU A 13 23.18 7.03 -6.16
N ARG A 14 22.59 6.34 -7.14
CA ARG A 14 21.70 5.19 -6.93
C ARG A 14 22.39 3.96 -6.34
N ARG A 15 23.72 3.90 -6.33
CA ARG A 15 24.52 2.86 -5.64
C ARG A 15 24.86 3.22 -4.20
N LYS A 16 24.29 4.28 -3.63
CA LYS A 16 24.30 4.45 -2.17
C LYS A 16 23.51 3.28 -1.56
N ARG A 17 24.18 2.50 -0.71
CA ARG A 17 23.61 1.35 0.01
C ARG A 17 22.36 1.81 0.76
N HIS A 18 21.18 1.59 0.20
CA HIS A 18 19.91 2.02 0.79
C HIS A 18 19.18 0.82 1.41
N TYR A 19 18.98 0.92 2.72
CA TYR A 19 18.22 -0.05 3.51
C TYR A 19 16.72 0.03 3.18
N THR A 20 16.19 -0.97 2.46
CA THR A 20 14.76 -1.01 2.07
C THR A 20 13.89 -1.92 2.94
N ASP A 21 14.36 -3.07 3.42
CA ASP A 21 13.63 -3.90 4.39
C ASP A 21 14.50 -4.99 5.05
N PRO A 22 14.68 -4.98 6.38
CA PRO A 22 15.46 -5.99 7.11
C PRO A 22 14.77 -7.35 7.33
N MET A 23 13.44 -7.44 7.20
CA MET A 23 12.67 -8.55 7.77
C MET A 23 12.32 -9.65 6.76
N ARG A 24 12.80 -9.59 5.51
CA ARG A 24 12.72 -10.62 4.45
C ARG A 24 11.62 -11.69 4.69
N GLY A 25 10.35 -11.29 4.67
CA GLY A 25 9.22 -12.23 4.60
C GLY A 25 8.24 -12.28 5.78
N ARG A 26 8.39 -11.51 6.88
CA ARG A 26 7.29 -11.33 7.86
C ARG A 26 6.62 -9.99 7.68
N LEU A 27 5.29 -9.98 7.45
CA LEU A 27 4.49 -8.75 7.27
C LEU A 27 4.68 -7.87 8.50
N PRO A 28 5.45 -6.77 8.39
CA PRO A 28 5.66 -5.91 9.54
C PRO A 28 4.35 -5.24 9.94
N GLU A 29 4.26 -4.80 11.19
CA GLU A 29 3.01 -4.29 11.73
C GLU A 29 2.48 -3.07 10.95
N LEU A 30 3.36 -2.31 10.31
CA LEU A 30 3.00 -1.19 9.45
C LEU A 30 2.20 -1.67 8.23
N GLU A 31 2.70 -2.65 7.50
CA GLU A 31 2.05 -3.24 6.32
C GLU A 31 0.71 -3.86 6.71
N ARG A 32 0.63 -4.57 7.84
CA ARG A 32 -0.64 -5.10 8.36
C ARG A 32 -1.65 -4.00 8.64
N CYS A 33 -1.21 -2.92 9.27
CA CYS A 33 -2.05 -1.77 9.54
C CYS A 33 -2.50 -1.07 8.25
N LEU A 34 -1.62 -0.94 7.25
CA LEU A 34 -1.95 -0.38 5.93
C LEU A 34 -2.97 -1.24 5.18
N VAL A 35 -2.81 -2.57 5.18
CA VAL A 35 -3.77 -3.50 4.57
C VAL A 35 -5.14 -3.37 5.25
N ARG A 36 -5.20 -3.39 6.59
CA ARG A 36 -6.46 -3.19 7.33
C ARG A 36 -7.09 -1.83 7.03
N HIS A 37 -6.29 -0.78 7.00
CA HIS A 37 -6.75 0.58 6.71
C HIS A 37 -7.38 0.65 5.32
N ARG A 38 -6.70 0.14 4.29
CA ARG A 38 -7.25 0.08 2.93
C ARG A 38 -8.51 -0.78 2.88
N ALA A 39 -8.53 -1.93 3.54
CA ALA A 39 -9.71 -2.79 3.59
C ALA A 39 -10.94 -2.07 4.17
N LEU A 40 -10.78 -1.36 5.29
CA LEU A 40 -11.86 -0.57 5.89
C LEU A 40 -12.30 0.59 4.98
N GLN A 41 -11.36 1.29 4.34
CA GLN A 41 -11.70 2.32 3.34
C GLN A 41 -12.47 1.73 2.17
N MET A 42 -12.05 0.58 1.64
CA MET A 42 -12.74 -0.11 0.54
C MET A 42 -14.16 -0.54 0.94
N ILE A 43 -14.34 -1.07 2.16
CA ILE A 43 -15.66 -1.41 2.70
C ILE A 43 -16.54 -0.16 2.75
N LEU A 44 -16.03 0.95 3.27
CA LEU A 44 -16.79 2.20 3.30
C LEU A 44 -17.10 2.72 1.88
N ILE A 45 -16.17 2.64 0.93
CA ILE A 45 -16.42 3.03 -0.47
C ILE A 45 -17.58 2.21 -1.05
N ILE A 46 -17.56 0.88 -0.87
CA ILE A 46 -18.64 -0.02 -1.31
C ILE A 46 -19.96 0.40 -0.65
N TYR A 47 -19.93 0.66 0.66
CA TYR A 47 -21.12 0.98 1.44
C TYR A 47 -21.73 2.34 1.05
N HIS A 48 -20.91 3.39 0.92
CA HIS A 48 -21.34 4.70 0.47
C HIS A 48 -21.81 4.70 -0.99
N ALA A 49 -21.19 3.92 -1.87
CA ALA A 49 -21.64 3.81 -3.26
C ALA A 49 -23.03 3.18 -3.35
N GLU A 50 -23.30 2.14 -2.55
CA GLU A 50 -24.60 1.49 -2.50
C GLU A 50 -25.68 2.40 -1.90
N GLU A 51 -25.35 3.15 -0.83
CA GLU A 51 -26.28 4.14 -0.31
C GLU A 51 -26.53 5.30 -1.27
N LEU A 52 -25.51 5.81 -1.98
CA LEU A 52 -25.71 6.84 -2.99
C LEU A 52 -26.68 6.37 -4.09
N LYS A 53 -26.54 5.11 -4.53
CA LYS A 53 -27.47 4.49 -5.49
C LYS A 53 -28.90 4.45 -4.93
N ARG A 54 -29.06 4.12 -3.64
CA ARG A 54 -30.37 4.07 -2.96
C ARG A 54 -30.96 5.46 -2.79
N ASP A 55 -30.18 6.44 -2.34
CA ASP A 55 -30.61 7.83 -2.16
C ASP A 55 -31.18 8.39 -3.47
N VAL A 56 -30.53 8.11 -4.60
CA VAL A 56 -30.97 8.53 -5.93
C VAL A 56 -32.28 7.83 -6.35
N ILE A 57 -32.35 6.51 -6.26
CA ILE A 57 -33.52 5.74 -6.69
C ILE A 57 -34.71 6.00 -5.77
N GLY A 58 -34.49 5.90 -4.47
CA GLY A 58 -35.48 6.10 -3.41
C GLY A 58 -36.03 7.51 -3.41
N GLY A 59 -35.18 8.53 -3.50
CA GLY A 59 -35.61 9.93 -3.54
C GLY A 59 -36.51 10.23 -4.74
N VAL A 60 -36.15 9.75 -5.94
CA VAL A 60 -37.00 9.93 -7.13
C VAL A 60 -38.30 9.15 -7.03
N ALA A 61 -38.26 7.90 -6.54
CA ALA A 61 -39.45 7.07 -6.40
C ALA A 61 -40.43 7.64 -5.37
N ALA A 62 -39.93 8.09 -4.21
CA ALA A 62 -40.72 8.74 -3.17
C ALA A 62 -41.35 10.04 -3.69
N GLN A 63 -40.59 10.87 -4.40
CA GLN A 63 -41.09 12.10 -5.00
C GLN A 63 -42.20 11.85 -6.02
N LYS A 64 -42.03 10.84 -6.88
CA LYS A 64 -43.08 10.44 -7.84
C LYS A 64 -44.34 9.94 -7.15
N ARG A 65 -44.21 9.06 -6.15
CA ARG A 65 -45.35 8.57 -5.34
C ARG A 65 -46.11 9.71 -4.69
N TRP A 66 -45.38 10.67 -4.12
CA TRP A 66 -45.98 11.84 -3.48
C TRP A 66 -46.69 12.76 -4.48
N ARG A 67 -46.10 13.01 -5.65
CA ARG A 67 -46.77 13.78 -6.73
C ARG A 67 -48.06 13.10 -7.19
N ARG A 68 -48.06 11.78 -7.42
CA ARG A 68 -49.30 11.02 -7.74
C ARG A 68 -50.37 11.11 -6.67
N ALA A 69 -49.98 11.07 -5.40
CA ALA A 69 -50.95 11.22 -4.31
C ALA A 69 -51.60 12.62 -4.27
N LEU A 70 -51.01 13.62 -4.93
CA LEU A 70 -51.50 15.00 -4.98
C LEU A 70 -52.16 15.38 -6.30
N SER A 71 -51.88 14.66 -7.38
CA SER A 71 -52.44 14.90 -8.72
C SER A 71 -53.00 13.59 -9.28
N ASP A 72 -54.26 13.61 -9.75
CA ASP A 72 -54.97 12.50 -10.42
C ASP A 72 -54.38 12.16 -11.82
N ASP A 73 -53.12 12.55 -12.06
CA ASP A 73 -52.41 12.41 -13.33
C ASP A 73 -51.64 11.09 -13.36
N ASP A 74 -52.15 10.15 -14.14
CA ASP A 74 -51.47 8.90 -14.51
C ASP A 74 -50.33 9.19 -15.50
N ASP A 75 -49.12 9.47 -14.99
CA ASP A 75 -47.91 9.55 -15.82
C ASP A 75 -47.59 8.16 -16.42
N PRO A 76 -47.67 7.93 -17.76
CA PRO A 76 -47.64 6.61 -18.40
C PRO A 76 -46.26 5.90 -18.38
N LEU A 77 -45.25 6.50 -17.75
CA LEU A 77 -43.86 5.99 -17.75
C LEU A 77 -43.60 4.84 -16.76
N ASP A 78 -44.63 4.38 -16.05
CA ASP A 78 -44.55 3.41 -14.96
C ASP A 78 -45.24 2.06 -15.30
N SER A 79 -44.94 1.49 -16.46
CA SER A 79 -45.04 0.04 -16.57
C SER A 79 -44.04 -0.58 -15.58
N GLU A 80 -44.54 -1.21 -14.52
CA GLU A 80 -43.80 -2.02 -13.52
C GLU A 80 -43.15 -3.27 -14.14
N GLU A 81 -42.58 -3.16 -15.33
CA GLU A 81 -41.67 -4.20 -15.82
C GLU A 81 -40.44 -4.21 -14.90
N GLU A 82 -39.91 -5.41 -14.61
CA GLU A 82 -38.65 -5.64 -13.90
C GLU A 82 -37.47 -5.00 -14.66
N VAL A 83 -37.39 -3.68 -14.64
CA VAL A 83 -36.29 -2.95 -15.24
C VAL A 83 -35.06 -3.23 -14.38
N LYS A 84 -34.07 -3.93 -14.96
CA LYS A 84 -32.77 -4.22 -14.35
C LYS A 84 -32.21 -3.00 -13.60
N GLY A 85 -31.60 -3.24 -12.44
CA GLY A 85 -31.17 -2.19 -11.50
C GLY A 85 -30.36 -1.03 -12.12
N ASP A 86 -29.51 -1.32 -13.11
CA ASP A 86 -28.68 -0.30 -13.76
C ASP A 86 -29.49 0.66 -14.65
N LYS A 87 -30.54 0.15 -15.31
CA LYS A 87 -31.48 0.97 -16.09
C LYS A 87 -32.33 1.85 -15.18
N LYS A 88 -32.74 1.33 -14.01
CA LYS A 88 -33.44 2.11 -12.97
C LYS A 88 -32.57 3.27 -12.46
N LEU A 89 -31.31 2.99 -12.12
CA LEU A 89 -30.37 4.01 -11.68
C LEU A 89 -30.15 5.10 -12.74
N LYS A 90 -29.98 4.72 -14.01
CA LYS A 90 -29.81 5.68 -15.11
C LYS A 90 -31.01 6.61 -15.23
N ARG A 91 -32.23 6.05 -15.23
CA ARG A 91 -33.49 6.81 -15.30
C ARG A 91 -33.67 7.78 -14.13
N ALA A 92 -33.32 7.34 -12.91
CA ALA A 92 -33.40 8.19 -11.72
C ALA A 92 -32.45 9.40 -11.82
N PHE A 93 -31.20 9.18 -12.25
CA PHE A 93 -30.28 10.30 -12.50
C PHE A 93 -30.75 11.23 -13.62
N ASP A 94 -31.29 10.70 -14.71
CA ASP A 94 -31.86 11.51 -15.80
C ASP A 94 -33.02 12.39 -15.29
N HIS A 95 -33.85 11.87 -14.38
CA HIS A 95 -34.92 12.62 -13.73
C HIS A 95 -34.38 13.76 -12.85
N LEU A 96 -33.37 13.49 -12.01
CA LEU A 96 -32.76 14.52 -11.16
C LEU A 96 -32.09 15.65 -11.96
N VAL A 97 -31.51 15.33 -13.12
CA VAL A 97 -30.96 16.37 -14.02
C VAL A 97 -32.08 17.19 -14.66
N ARG A 98 -33.17 16.54 -15.10
CA ARG A 98 -34.33 17.23 -15.68
C ARG A 98 -34.99 18.18 -14.67
N ASP A 99 -35.12 17.76 -13.41
CA ASP A 99 -35.67 18.58 -12.33
C ASP A 99 -34.70 19.68 -11.84
N GLY A 100 -33.49 19.73 -12.40
CA GLY A 100 -32.45 20.69 -12.02
C GLY A 100 -31.91 20.50 -10.61
N VAL A 101 -32.02 19.28 -10.05
CA VAL A 101 -31.42 18.89 -8.77
C VAL A 101 -29.91 18.69 -8.96
N LEU A 102 -29.51 18.12 -10.10
CA LEU A 102 -28.11 17.83 -10.45
C LEU A 102 -27.75 18.39 -11.82
N LEU A 103 -26.48 18.73 -11.99
CA LEU A 103 -25.87 19.02 -13.29
C LEU A 103 -25.45 17.71 -13.99
N ALA A 104 -25.35 17.76 -15.33
CA ALA A 104 -24.92 16.60 -16.11
C ALA A 104 -23.50 16.10 -15.73
N ALA A 105 -22.58 17.02 -15.43
CA ALA A 105 -21.23 16.70 -14.97
C ALA A 105 -21.23 16.03 -13.59
N GLU A 106 -22.07 16.50 -12.66
CA GLU A 106 -22.21 15.92 -11.31
C GLU A 106 -22.76 14.50 -11.40
N ARG A 107 -23.77 14.27 -12.25
CA ARG A 107 -24.25 12.92 -12.56
C ARG A 107 -23.11 12.01 -13.04
N GLN A 108 -22.33 12.45 -14.04
CA GLN A 108 -21.24 11.64 -14.58
C GLN A 108 -20.23 11.27 -13.50
N HIS A 109 -19.89 12.23 -12.63
CA HIS A 109 -19.02 12.00 -11.50
C HIS A 109 -19.60 10.99 -10.50
N MET A 110 -20.85 11.14 -10.09
CA MET A 110 -21.53 10.21 -9.18
C MET A 110 -21.62 8.79 -9.75
N VAL A 111 -21.93 8.64 -11.05
CA VAL A 111 -21.95 7.34 -11.73
C VAL A 111 -20.56 6.70 -11.73
N LYS A 112 -19.50 7.47 -11.98
CA LYS A 112 -18.11 6.98 -11.93
C LYS A 112 -17.75 6.49 -10.52
N LEU A 113 -18.17 7.21 -9.47
CA LEU A 113 -17.97 6.81 -8.08
C LEU A 113 -18.70 5.49 -7.76
N ILE A 114 -19.94 5.32 -8.23
CA ILE A 114 -20.69 4.06 -8.04
C ILE A 114 -19.99 2.90 -8.76
N GLN A 115 -19.51 3.11 -9.99
CA GLN A 115 -18.79 2.08 -10.75
C GLN A 115 -17.46 1.68 -10.09
N ARG A 116 -16.84 2.56 -9.30
CA ARG A 116 -15.62 2.27 -8.53
C ARG A 116 -15.80 1.11 -7.56
N ARG A 117 -17.01 0.93 -6.99
CA ARG A 117 -17.35 -0.24 -6.18
C ARG A 117 -17.09 -1.55 -6.91
N ASN A 118 -17.44 -1.62 -8.19
CA ASN A 118 -17.22 -2.83 -9.00
C ASN A 118 -15.73 -3.04 -9.28
N SER A 119 -14.97 -1.96 -9.50
CA SER A 119 -13.52 -2.06 -9.71
C SER A 119 -12.79 -2.57 -8.47
N ILE A 120 -13.18 -2.13 -7.27
CA ILE A 120 -12.66 -2.64 -6.00
C ILE A 120 -12.97 -4.15 -5.85
N ALA A 121 -14.20 -4.56 -6.16
CA ALA A 121 -14.60 -5.96 -6.04
C ALA A 121 -13.84 -6.89 -7.01
N HIS A 122 -13.52 -6.43 -8.22
CA HIS A 122 -12.83 -7.24 -9.23
C HIS A 122 -11.30 -7.22 -9.12
N HIS A 123 -10.70 -6.25 -8.40
CA HIS A 123 -9.24 -6.05 -8.38
C HIS A 123 -8.67 -5.89 -6.96
N LEU A 124 -9.31 -6.51 -5.95
CA LEU A 124 -8.88 -6.44 -4.55
C LEU A 124 -7.42 -6.88 -4.34
N ASP A 125 -6.99 -7.89 -5.10
CA ASP A 125 -5.62 -8.38 -5.17
C ASP A 125 -4.65 -7.27 -5.63
N GLN A 126 -4.96 -6.56 -6.71
CA GLN A 126 -4.11 -5.51 -7.27
C GLN A 126 -3.98 -4.28 -6.36
N VAL A 127 -5.07 -3.94 -5.67
CA VAL A 127 -5.15 -2.77 -4.76
C VAL A 127 -4.29 -2.97 -3.49
N THR A 128 -3.98 -4.22 -3.14
CA THR A 128 -3.21 -4.56 -1.93
C THR A 128 -1.83 -5.16 -2.22
N ALA A 129 -1.55 -5.56 -3.47
CA ALA A 129 -0.33 -6.28 -3.84
C ALA A 129 1.00 -5.52 -3.57
N ASP A 130 1.00 -4.18 -3.56
CA ASP A 130 2.18 -3.38 -3.20
C ASP A 130 2.59 -3.54 -1.72
N LEU A 131 1.67 -3.98 -0.87
CA LEU A 131 1.92 -4.23 0.55
C LEU A 131 2.35 -5.68 0.81
N SER A 132 2.51 -6.49 -0.24
CA SER A 132 2.95 -7.88 -0.11
C SER A 132 4.38 -7.96 0.44
N THR A 133 4.61 -8.91 1.34
CA THR A 133 5.96 -9.26 1.78
C THR A 133 6.76 -10.04 0.76
N ASP A 134 6.07 -10.67 -0.19
CA ASP A 134 6.73 -11.40 -1.26
C ASP A 134 7.41 -10.41 -2.21
N ARG A 135 8.74 -10.54 -2.30
CA ARG A 135 9.57 -9.73 -3.19
C ARG A 135 9.18 -9.95 -4.64
N PHE A 136 8.92 -11.20 -5.05
CA PHE A 136 8.53 -11.51 -6.42
C PHE A 136 7.24 -10.78 -6.77
N VAL A 137 6.24 -10.81 -5.89
CA VAL A 137 4.98 -10.08 -6.08
C VAL A 137 5.23 -8.57 -6.19
N ARG A 138 6.01 -7.97 -5.29
CA ARG A 138 6.29 -6.52 -5.35
C ARG A 138 7.02 -6.11 -6.63
N ASP A 139 8.03 -6.88 -7.03
CA ASP A 139 8.83 -6.61 -8.21
C ASP A 139 7.96 -6.77 -9.47
N TRP A 140 7.11 -7.80 -9.53
CA TRP A 140 6.22 -8.06 -10.66
C TRP A 140 5.08 -7.03 -10.77
N VAL A 141 4.55 -6.56 -9.63
CA VAL A 141 3.51 -5.50 -9.56
C VAL A 141 3.97 -4.20 -10.22
N ALA A 142 5.27 -3.89 -10.20
CA ALA A 142 5.82 -2.69 -10.86
C ALA A 142 5.74 -2.74 -12.39
N TYR A 143 5.65 -3.93 -12.99
CA TYR A 143 5.63 -4.15 -14.43
C TYR A 143 4.24 -4.47 -15.00
N LEU A 144 3.21 -4.53 -14.15
CA LEU A 144 1.83 -4.81 -14.57
C LEU A 144 1.22 -3.59 -15.29
N PRO A 145 0.90 -3.70 -16.60
CA PRO A 145 0.22 -2.62 -17.31
C PRO A 145 -1.20 -2.43 -16.76
N ASN A 146 -1.65 -1.18 -16.66
CA ASN A 146 -3.00 -0.81 -16.21
C ASN A 146 -3.39 -1.28 -14.78
N ARG A 147 -2.41 -1.41 -13.89
CA ARG A 147 -2.65 -1.73 -12.48
C ARG A 147 -3.66 -0.77 -11.85
N GLN A 148 -4.66 -1.32 -11.14
CA GLN A 148 -5.49 -0.51 -10.25
C GLN A 148 -4.79 -0.27 -8.92
N SER A 149 -4.53 1.00 -8.61
CA SER A 149 -4.06 1.43 -7.29
C SER A 149 -5.23 1.76 -6.38
N HIS A 150 -4.99 1.67 -5.06
CA HIS A 150 -5.91 2.18 -4.06
C HIS A 150 -6.10 3.68 -4.25
N ASP A 151 -7.35 4.12 -4.29
CA ASP A 151 -7.72 5.51 -4.39
C ASP A 151 -8.08 6.03 -3.01
N TYR A 152 -7.22 6.91 -2.49
CA TYR A 152 -7.35 7.47 -1.16
C TYR A 152 -8.42 8.57 -1.08
N GLU A 153 -8.85 9.13 -2.21
CA GLU A 153 -9.82 10.23 -2.26
C GLU A 153 -11.25 9.74 -2.51
N ALA A 154 -11.42 8.53 -3.08
CA ALA A 154 -12.72 7.99 -3.46
C ALA A 154 -13.78 8.01 -2.33
N LEU A 155 -13.37 7.73 -1.08
CA LEU A 155 -14.28 7.76 0.06
C LEU A 155 -14.79 9.18 0.35
N ASP A 156 -13.89 10.16 0.32
CA ASP A 156 -14.24 11.55 0.58
C ASP A 156 -15.07 12.14 -0.56
N GLN A 157 -14.78 11.77 -1.81
CA GLN A 157 -15.60 12.13 -2.98
C GLN A 157 -17.02 11.53 -2.87
N LEU A 158 -17.17 10.28 -2.43
CA LEU A 158 -18.47 9.67 -2.18
C LEU A 158 -19.27 10.37 -1.08
N ARG A 159 -18.61 10.74 0.03
CA ARG A 159 -19.24 11.53 1.09
C ARG A 159 -19.70 12.89 0.59
N ALA A 160 -18.86 13.60 -0.15
CA ALA A 160 -19.18 14.89 -0.74
C ALA A 160 -20.36 14.77 -1.72
N ALA A 161 -20.36 13.74 -2.57
CA ALA A 161 -21.45 13.48 -3.51
C ALA A 161 -22.79 13.23 -2.81
N ARG A 162 -22.82 12.40 -1.76
CA ARG A 162 -24.05 12.15 -0.99
C ARG A 162 -24.55 13.41 -0.28
N ARG A 163 -23.64 14.19 0.30
CA ARG A 163 -23.98 15.46 0.94
C ARG A 163 -24.59 16.45 -0.06
N LEU A 164 -23.94 16.63 -1.21
CA LEU A 164 -24.44 17.48 -2.30
C LEU A 164 -25.84 17.04 -2.75
N LEU A 165 -26.05 15.75 -2.97
CA LEU A 165 -27.35 15.21 -3.37
C LEU A 165 -28.43 15.51 -2.32
N SER A 166 -28.14 15.25 -1.05
CA SER A 166 -29.04 15.51 0.09
C SER A 166 -29.43 16.98 0.17
N GLU A 167 -28.45 17.89 0.11
CA GLU A 167 -28.67 19.34 0.16
C GLU A 167 -29.52 19.83 -1.02
N ARG A 168 -29.24 19.35 -2.24
CA ARG A 168 -29.98 19.74 -3.45
C ARG A 168 -31.40 19.19 -3.49
N MET A 169 -31.59 17.94 -3.07
CA MET A 169 -32.92 17.34 -2.93
C MET A 169 -33.76 18.12 -1.91
N SER A 170 -33.18 18.47 -0.77
CA SER A 170 -33.85 19.31 0.23
C SER A 170 -34.20 20.70 -0.31
N ALA A 171 -33.29 21.35 -1.04
CA ALA A 171 -33.54 22.65 -1.67
C ALA A 171 -34.65 22.62 -2.74
N LYS A 172 -34.86 21.46 -3.37
CA LYS A 172 -35.94 21.22 -4.34
C LYS A 172 -37.18 20.59 -3.72
N HIS A 173 -37.26 20.55 -2.39
CA HIS A 173 -38.38 20.00 -1.62
C HIS A 173 -38.74 18.55 -2.00
N TYR A 174 -37.73 17.73 -2.28
CA TYR A 174 -37.92 16.30 -2.48
C TYR A 174 -38.36 15.64 -1.17
N VAL A 175 -39.35 14.75 -1.27
CA VAL A 175 -39.79 13.92 -0.15
C VAL A 175 -38.69 12.92 0.22
N ARG A 176 -38.40 12.85 1.51
CA ARG A 176 -37.42 11.92 2.09
C ARG A 176 -38.16 10.83 2.85
N GLU A 177 -37.92 9.58 2.48
CA GLU A 177 -38.37 8.44 3.27
C GLU A 177 -37.39 8.20 4.43
N MET A 178 -37.92 8.12 5.65
CA MET A 178 -37.13 7.70 6.80
C MET A 178 -37.05 6.18 6.83
N ASP A 179 -35.86 5.63 6.60
CA ASP A 179 -35.59 4.19 6.67
C ASP A 179 -34.67 3.88 7.85
N VAL A 180 -35.01 2.83 8.61
CA VAL A 180 -34.18 2.25 9.68
C VAL A 180 -32.78 1.91 9.16
N ARG A 181 -32.63 1.56 7.88
CA ARG A 181 -31.32 1.31 7.27
C ARG A 181 -30.41 2.52 7.29
N SER A 182 -30.94 3.74 7.16
CA SER A 182 -30.14 4.97 7.26
C SER A 182 -29.49 5.09 8.65
N ILE A 183 -30.21 4.70 9.71
CA ILE A 183 -29.70 4.71 11.08
C ILE A 183 -28.58 3.66 11.25
N LEU A 184 -28.80 2.44 10.74
CA LEU A 184 -27.79 1.37 10.75
C LEU A 184 -26.55 1.76 9.93
N PHE A 185 -26.75 2.48 8.83
CA PHE A 185 -25.68 3.01 8.00
C PHE A 185 -24.80 3.98 8.78
N GLU A 186 -25.40 4.98 9.41
CA GLU A 186 -24.66 5.99 10.16
C GLU A 186 -23.89 5.39 11.35
N ALA A 187 -24.50 4.43 12.05
CA ALA A 187 -23.84 3.71 13.14
C ALA A 187 -22.61 2.95 12.62
N THR A 188 -22.76 2.23 11.50
CA THR A 188 -21.67 1.48 10.86
C THR A 188 -20.57 2.41 10.35
N GLU A 189 -20.93 3.49 9.64
CA GLU A 189 -19.97 4.47 9.13
C GLU A 189 -19.14 5.07 10.27
N ARG A 190 -19.80 5.44 11.38
CA ARG A 190 -19.15 6.02 12.55
C ARG A 190 -18.14 5.06 13.17
N ALA A 191 -18.51 3.80 13.34
CA ALA A 191 -17.62 2.76 13.88
C ALA A 191 -16.39 2.54 12.99
N LEU A 192 -16.60 2.29 11.70
CA LEU A 192 -15.50 2.04 10.76
C LEU A 192 -14.60 3.27 10.58
N SER A 193 -15.17 4.47 10.59
CA SER A 193 -14.40 5.72 10.52
C SER A 193 -13.53 5.95 11.75
N ALA A 194 -14.02 5.59 12.95
CA ALA A 194 -13.22 5.64 14.17
C ALA A 194 -12.03 4.67 14.11
N ASP A 195 -12.24 3.46 13.59
CA ASP A 195 -11.18 2.47 13.38
C ASP A 195 -10.14 2.94 12.36
N ILE A 196 -10.57 3.49 11.22
CA ILE A 196 -9.69 4.10 10.22
C ILE A 196 -8.83 5.19 10.87
N LYS A 197 -9.44 6.10 11.64
CA LYS A 197 -8.72 7.18 12.33
C LYS A 197 -7.70 6.64 13.36
N SER A 198 -8.04 5.56 14.05
CA SER A 198 -7.14 4.87 14.98
C SER A 198 -5.95 4.23 14.26
N LEU A 199 -6.23 3.51 13.17
CA LEU A 199 -5.20 2.93 12.30
C LEU A 199 -4.28 4.00 11.72
N ASP A 200 -4.83 5.13 11.28
CA ASP A 200 -4.07 6.25 10.73
C ASP A 200 -3.03 6.78 11.72
N ARG A 201 -3.44 7.01 12.97
CA ARG A 201 -2.54 7.44 14.05
C ARG A 201 -1.43 6.41 14.27
N ARG A 202 -1.78 5.12 14.23
CA ARG A 202 -0.82 4.02 14.41
C ARG A 202 0.16 3.91 13.23
N ILE A 203 -0.33 4.01 12.00
CA ILE A 203 0.46 4.01 10.77
C ILE A 203 1.48 5.16 10.81
N ARG A 204 1.05 6.38 11.14
CA ARG A 204 1.95 7.54 11.26
C ARG A 204 3.08 7.30 12.27
N LYS A 205 2.76 6.75 13.45
CA LYS A 205 3.76 6.37 14.47
C LYS A 205 4.76 5.33 13.93
N LEU A 206 4.26 4.30 13.26
CA LEU A 206 5.09 3.23 12.71
C LEU A 206 5.97 3.70 11.54
N ILE A 207 5.46 4.59 10.68
CA ILE A 207 6.24 5.22 9.61
C ILE A 207 7.38 6.04 10.20
N ARG A 208 7.10 6.85 11.23
CA ARG A 208 8.14 7.65 11.90
C ARG A 208 9.22 6.75 12.48
N LYS A 209 8.83 5.71 13.24
CA LYS A 209 9.77 4.73 13.79
C LYS A 209 10.60 4.06 12.69
N ARG A 210 9.98 3.66 11.57
CA ARG A 210 10.70 3.07 10.45
C ARG A 210 11.70 4.04 9.84
N ARG A 211 11.35 5.32 9.68
CA ARG A 211 12.28 6.35 9.19
C ARG A 211 13.48 6.52 10.12
N GLU A 212 13.25 6.55 11.43
CA GLU A 212 14.31 6.58 12.44
C GLU A 212 15.20 5.33 12.36
N ASP A 213 14.60 4.15 12.24
CA ASP A 213 15.32 2.88 12.10
C ASP A 213 16.17 2.85 10.81
N VAL A 214 15.61 3.30 9.68
CA VAL A 214 16.31 3.42 8.39
C VAL A 214 17.47 4.41 8.50
N ALA A 215 17.25 5.58 9.11
CA ALA A 215 18.28 6.60 9.30
C ALA A 215 19.44 6.07 10.17
N ARG A 216 19.12 5.38 11.27
CA ARG A 216 20.11 4.76 12.15
C ARG A 216 20.94 3.72 11.40
N VAL A 217 20.30 2.82 10.66
CA VAL A 217 21.03 1.81 9.88
C VAL A 217 21.89 2.47 8.80
N ASN A 218 21.35 3.43 8.04
CA ASN A 218 22.11 4.12 7.00
C ASN A 218 23.35 4.86 7.55
N ALA A 219 23.25 5.45 8.75
CA ALA A 219 24.41 6.04 9.43
C ALA A 219 25.50 4.99 9.74
N GLU A 220 25.10 3.74 10.03
CA GLU A 220 26.03 2.63 10.22
C GLU A 220 26.58 2.04 8.90
N LEU A 221 25.99 2.32 7.73
CA LEU A 221 26.40 1.68 6.48
C LEU A 221 27.69 2.25 5.88
N SER A 222 28.18 3.41 6.33
CA SER A 222 29.45 3.94 5.85
C SER A 222 30.62 3.02 6.25
N LEU A 223 31.44 2.70 5.27
CA LEU A 223 32.72 1.99 5.43
C LEU A 223 33.92 2.92 5.21
N GLU A 224 33.69 4.22 5.04
CA GLU A 224 34.77 5.20 4.89
C GLU A 224 35.66 5.20 6.14
N GLY A 225 36.98 5.20 5.93
CA GLY A 225 37.95 5.07 7.03
C GLY A 225 38.08 3.66 7.62
N THR A 226 37.30 2.69 7.14
CA THR A 226 37.47 1.27 7.51
C THR A 226 38.36 0.56 6.50
N GLY A 227 39.20 -0.38 6.96
CA GLY A 227 40.01 -1.23 6.09
C GLY A 227 39.19 -2.24 5.25
N LEU A 228 37.86 -2.19 5.33
CA LEU A 228 36.92 -3.08 4.66
C LEU A 228 36.40 -2.46 3.36
N THR A 229 37.29 -1.90 2.56
CA THR A 229 37.00 -1.30 1.26
C THR A 229 37.80 -2.01 0.16
N GLY A 230 37.41 -1.82 -1.10
CA GLY A 230 38.07 -2.44 -2.25
C GLY A 230 37.99 -3.97 -2.21
N VAL A 231 39.15 -4.66 -2.20
CA VAL A 231 39.21 -6.13 -2.21
C VAL A 231 38.65 -6.74 -0.91
N PHE A 232 38.63 -5.98 0.19
CA PHE A 232 38.07 -6.40 1.47
C PHE A 232 36.63 -5.93 1.69
N ASP A 233 35.97 -5.46 0.63
CA ASP A 233 34.57 -5.06 0.71
C ASP A 233 33.68 -6.23 1.19
N PRO A 234 32.74 -6.00 2.10
CA PRO A 234 31.81 -7.04 2.59
C PRO A 234 30.99 -7.76 1.49
N GLU A 235 30.72 -7.11 0.36
CA GLU A 235 30.01 -7.68 -0.79
C GLU A 235 30.95 -8.43 -1.76
N TRP A 236 32.26 -8.44 -1.50
CA TRP A 236 33.22 -9.05 -2.41
C TRP A 236 32.91 -10.55 -2.61
N PRO A 237 32.92 -11.07 -3.86
CA PRO A 237 32.51 -12.44 -4.15
C PRO A 237 33.25 -13.50 -3.33
N GLU A 238 34.53 -13.28 -3.01
CA GLU A 238 35.35 -14.22 -2.23
C GLU A 238 34.87 -14.42 -0.77
N ASN A 239 33.97 -13.55 -0.27
CA ASN A 239 33.35 -13.72 1.04
C ASN A 239 32.29 -14.82 1.06
N ARG A 240 31.89 -15.33 -0.11
CA ARG A 240 30.77 -16.26 -0.28
C ARG A 240 31.12 -17.42 -1.19
N TYR A 241 30.59 -18.60 -0.84
CA TYR A 241 30.52 -19.74 -1.76
C TYR A 241 29.35 -19.55 -2.74
N ASP A 242 29.33 -20.29 -3.86
CA ASP A 242 28.25 -20.27 -4.86
C ASP A 242 26.86 -20.51 -4.26
N ARG A 243 26.78 -21.26 -3.16
CA ARG A 243 25.54 -21.55 -2.42
C ARG A 243 25.16 -20.47 -1.37
N GLY A 244 25.81 -19.31 -1.40
CA GLY A 244 25.52 -18.18 -0.51
C GLY A 244 26.02 -18.31 0.94
N ARG A 245 26.70 -19.40 1.31
CA ARG A 245 27.37 -19.59 2.61
C ARG A 245 28.63 -18.71 2.68
N LEU A 246 28.96 -18.17 3.86
CA LEU A 246 30.21 -17.42 4.06
C LEU A 246 31.45 -18.33 4.03
N THR A 247 32.49 -17.89 3.31
CA THR A 247 33.85 -18.47 3.37
C THR A 247 34.53 -18.10 4.70
N PRO A 248 35.66 -18.72 5.09
CA PRO A 248 36.42 -18.29 6.28
C PRO A 248 36.75 -16.79 6.25
N ARG A 249 37.09 -16.26 5.06
CA ARG A 249 37.32 -14.83 4.83
C ARG A 249 36.04 -14.01 5.05
N GLY A 250 34.90 -14.47 4.55
CA GLY A 250 33.61 -13.83 4.78
C GLY A 250 33.20 -13.86 6.26
N VAL A 251 33.54 -14.91 7.01
CA VAL A 251 33.30 -14.98 8.46
C VAL A 251 34.14 -13.94 9.19
N GLU A 252 35.43 -13.85 8.88
CA GLU A 252 36.30 -12.85 9.49
C GLU A 252 35.86 -11.42 9.15
N THR A 253 35.48 -11.17 7.89
CA THR A 253 34.92 -9.88 7.46
C THR A 253 33.65 -9.53 8.26
N CYS A 254 32.77 -10.52 8.49
CA CYS A 254 31.59 -10.36 9.33
C CYS A 254 31.94 -9.96 10.77
N TYR A 255 32.97 -10.58 11.34
CA TYR A 255 33.42 -10.30 12.70
C TYR A 255 34.11 -8.94 12.82
N GLN A 256 34.94 -8.55 11.84
CA GLN A 256 35.54 -7.23 11.80
C GLN A 256 34.49 -6.11 11.70
N LEU A 257 33.37 -6.34 11.01
CA LEU A 257 32.24 -5.40 11.04
C LEU A 257 31.62 -5.27 12.44
N PHE A 258 31.54 -6.36 13.23
CA PHE A 258 31.10 -6.27 14.62
C PHE A 258 32.15 -5.59 15.52
N ASP A 259 33.44 -5.84 15.27
CA ASP A 259 34.55 -5.22 16.00
C ASP A 259 34.53 -3.69 15.88
N ILE A 260 34.14 -3.14 14.72
CA ILE A 260 33.95 -1.69 14.51
C ILE A 260 32.57 -1.18 14.96
N GLY A 261 31.81 -1.99 15.69
CA GLY A 261 30.54 -1.59 16.31
C GLY A 261 29.32 -1.61 15.40
N LYS A 262 29.37 -2.21 14.20
CA LYS A 262 28.18 -2.29 13.33
C LYS A 262 27.11 -3.19 13.98
N SER A 263 25.85 -2.79 13.90
CA SER A 263 24.75 -3.63 14.37
C SER A 263 24.58 -4.87 13.47
N PRO A 264 23.93 -5.95 13.96
CA PRO A 264 23.53 -7.09 13.13
C PRO A 264 22.72 -6.69 11.90
N MET A 265 22.03 -5.56 11.98
CA MET A 265 21.26 -5.02 10.88
C MET A 265 22.18 -4.47 9.79
N ALA A 266 23.10 -3.58 10.16
CA ALA A 266 24.09 -3.05 9.23
C ALA A 266 24.94 -4.17 8.62
N VAL A 267 25.40 -5.15 9.41
CA VAL A 267 26.15 -6.30 8.89
C VAL A 267 25.32 -7.15 7.92
N ALA A 268 24.03 -7.38 8.21
CA ALA A 268 23.16 -8.10 7.29
C ALA A 268 23.06 -7.39 5.93
N HIS A 269 22.96 -6.06 5.94
CA HIS A 269 22.88 -5.26 4.73
C HIS A 269 24.22 -5.18 3.99
N LEU A 270 25.29 -4.82 4.68
CA LEU A 270 26.64 -4.71 4.12
C LEU A 270 27.11 -6.01 3.49
N MET A 271 26.81 -7.15 4.11
CA MET A 271 27.23 -8.43 3.56
C MET A 271 26.22 -9.04 2.59
N GLY A 272 24.95 -8.62 2.61
CA GLY A 272 23.84 -9.30 1.91
C GLY A 272 23.36 -10.59 2.60
N LEU A 273 23.40 -10.67 3.92
CA LEU A 273 22.95 -11.82 4.73
C LEU A 273 21.49 -11.67 5.16
N SER A 274 20.87 -12.76 5.61
CA SER A 274 19.63 -12.66 6.38
C SER A 274 19.92 -12.10 7.77
N LEU A 275 18.99 -11.35 8.36
CA LEU A 275 19.13 -10.82 9.71
C LEU A 275 19.31 -11.94 10.75
N THR A 276 18.64 -13.07 10.57
CA THR A 276 18.79 -14.26 11.43
C THR A 276 20.22 -14.81 11.36
N SER A 277 20.79 -14.89 10.15
CA SER A 277 22.18 -15.30 9.95
C SER A 277 23.16 -14.32 10.62
N ALA A 278 22.97 -13.02 10.44
CA ALA A 278 23.81 -12.00 11.08
C ALA A 278 23.72 -12.04 12.61
N ARG A 279 22.54 -12.21 13.19
CA ARG A 279 22.35 -12.39 14.64
C ARG A 279 23.04 -13.65 15.16
N ARG A 280 22.96 -14.76 14.42
CA ARG A 280 23.66 -15.99 14.77
C ARG A 280 25.18 -15.78 14.77
N ARG A 281 25.70 -15.04 13.77
CA ARG A 281 27.12 -14.68 13.70
C ARG A 281 27.55 -13.78 14.85
N ARG A 282 26.74 -12.79 15.23
CA ARG A 282 27.01 -11.96 16.41
C ARG A 282 27.17 -12.78 17.69
N ARG A 283 26.29 -13.76 17.93
CA ARG A 283 26.42 -14.65 19.10
C ARG A 283 27.70 -15.49 19.07
N MET A 284 28.09 -15.98 17.89
CA MET A 284 29.36 -16.71 17.72
C MET A 284 30.57 -15.80 17.96
N TRP A 285 30.50 -14.56 17.48
CA TRP A 285 31.51 -13.52 17.73
C TRP A 285 31.62 -13.17 19.22
N GLU A 286 30.49 -12.98 19.91
CA GLU A 286 30.44 -12.78 21.37
C GLU A 286 31.08 -13.95 22.13
N ALA A 287 30.80 -15.19 21.71
CA ALA A 287 31.40 -16.39 22.32
C ALA A 287 32.92 -16.53 22.07
N LEU A 288 33.47 -15.85 21.07
CA LEU A 288 34.90 -15.83 20.75
C LEU A 288 35.66 -14.71 21.47
N GLY A 289 35.00 -13.97 22.38
CA GLY A 289 35.59 -12.82 23.09
C GLY A 289 35.14 -11.46 22.57
N GLY A 290 34.24 -11.43 21.58
CA GLY A 290 33.67 -10.19 21.06
C GLY A 290 34.75 -9.22 20.57
N PRO A 291 34.79 -7.97 21.06
CA PRO A 291 35.81 -6.99 20.66
C PRO A 291 37.25 -7.41 20.96
N GLU A 292 37.43 -8.28 21.97
CA GLU A 292 38.74 -8.75 22.47
C GLU A 292 39.18 -10.07 21.82
N ARG A 293 38.40 -10.61 20.89
CA ARG A 293 38.75 -11.83 20.17
C ARG A 293 40.11 -11.67 19.46
N GLU A 294 40.78 -12.78 19.22
CA GLU A 294 41.93 -12.81 18.32
C GLU A 294 41.48 -12.50 16.87
N LYS A 295 42.03 -11.42 16.31
CA LYS A 295 41.70 -10.95 14.96
C LYS A 295 42.63 -11.59 13.94
N ARG A 296 42.05 -12.14 12.87
CA ARG A 296 42.84 -12.68 11.76
C ARG A 296 43.02 -11.60 10.70
N VAL A 297 44.22 -11.51 10.15
CA VAL A 297 44.51 -10.63 9.02
C VAL A 297 43.81 -11.20 7.79
N LEU A 298 42.94 -10.40 7.15
CA LEU A 298 42.12 -10.87 6.02
C LEU A 298 42.97 -11.35 4.82
N ALA A 299 44.15 -10.76 4.64
CA ALA A 299 45.09 -11.14 3.58
C ALA A 299 45.65 -12.55 3.75
N ASP A 300 45.76 -13.02 4.99
CA ASP A 300 46.39 -14.31 5.32
C ASP A 300 45.40 -15.47 5.22
N ILE A 301 44.10 -15.17 5.09
CA ILE A 301 43.06 -16.19 4.98
C ILE A 301 43.08 -16.75 3.56
N PRO A 302 43.30 -18.07 3.37
CA PRO A 302 43.38 -18.68 2.06
C PRO A 302 42.13 -18.39 1.22
N LYS A 303 42.37 -17.96 -0.03
CA LYS A 303 41.29 -17.81 -1.01
C LYS A 303 40.69 -19.18 -1.30
N VAL A 304 39.38 -19.30 -1.10
CA VAL A 304 38.69 -20.53 -1.48
C VAL A 304 38.48 -20.52 -2.99
N ARG A 305 38.96 -21.55 -3.69
CA ARG A 305 38.69 -21.73 -5.12
C ARG A 305 37.20 -21.95 -5.34
N ILE A 306 36.52 -20.93 -5.84
CA ILE A 306 35.16 -21.03 -6.35
C ILE A 306 35.23 -21.79 -7.68
N ARG A 307 34.73 -23.02 -7.72
CA ARG A 307 34.63 -23.77 -8.98
C ARG A 307 33.32 -23.37 -9.65
N TYR A 308 33.40 -22.40 -10.56
CA TYR A 308 32.31 -22.16 -11.50
C TYR A 308 32.12 -23.43 -12.34
N ARG A 309 31.04 -24.16 -12.09
CA ARG A 309 30.54 -25.14 -13.07
C ARG A 309 29.96 -24.31 -14.21
N TYR A 310 30.54 -24.42 -15.40
CA TYR A 310 30.07 -23.75 -16.62
C TYR A 310 28.82 -24.41 -17.23
N GLU A 311 28.18 -25.34 -16.53
CA GLU A 311 27.05 -26.12 -17.02
C GLU A 311 25.91 -26.03 -15.99
N ASP A 312 25.03 -25.06 -16.20
CA ASP A 312 23.58 -25.06 -15.92
C ASP A 312 22.95 -23.77 -16.49
#